data_AF-A0A2A4CGQ8-F1
#
_entry.id   AF-A0A2A4CGQ8-F1
#
_cell.length_a   1.000
_cell.length_b   1.000
_cell.length_c   1.000
_cell.angle_alpha   90.00
_cell.angle_beta   90.00
_cell.angle_gamma   90.00
#
_symmetry.space_group_name_H-M   'P 1'
#
loop_
_entity.id
_entity.type
_entity.pdbx_description
1 polymer ?
#
loop_
_entity_poly.entity_id
_entity_poly.type
_entity_poly.pdbx_seq_one_letter_code
_entity_poly.pdbx_strand_id
1 'polypeptide(L)'
;MTPSPLHTPPLGPQLKRWRALRRVKQSHAAELFGVAQSTISRWEAGIQQMSPDERATAERLLAARLDSAGDQALARLIAGSAGRMHLVCDLTHRLLACSPSRAAEFSQPLPMLLGTSLWRYASPEIVRMEATLDPLGWHDRAGPPSVEFATGANASRVVPIRGSTCRWTRMMLSDGSAARLVETL
;
A
#
# COMPACT_ATOMS: atom_id res chain seq x y z
N MET A 1 4.41 -23.96 -8.77
CA MET A 1 3.44 -22.89 -8.44
C MET A 1 3.87 -21.65 -9.20
N THR A 2 3.20 -21.37 -10.32
CA THR A 2 3.41 -20.16 -11.11
C THR A 2 3.03 -18.96 -10.23
N PRO A 3 3.91 -17.97 -10.00
CA PRO A 3 3.49 -16.76 -9.32
C PRO A 3 2.36 -16.14 -10.14
N SER A 4 1.18 -15.94 -9.54
CA SER A 4 0.13 -15.13 -10.16
C SER A 4 0.76 -13.77 -10.53
N PRO A 5 0.49 -13.22 -11.71
CA PRO A 5 1.08 -11.95 -12.10
C PRO A 5 0.66 -10.92 -11.04
N LEU A 6 1.64 -10.48 -10.26
CA LEU A 6 1.46 -9.40 -9.30
C LEU A 6 0.89 -8.24 -10.10
N HIS A 7 -0.32 -7.80 -9.78
CA HIS A 7 -0.82 -6.53 -10.29
C HIS A 7 0.26 -5.50 -9.97
N THR A 8 0.88 -4.97 -11.03
CA THR A 8 2.11 -4.20 -10.94
C THR A 8 1.69 -2.74 -11.04
N PRO A 9 1.43 -2.03 -9.92
CA PRO A 9 0.82 -0.72 -9.97
C PRO A 9 1.72 0.27 -10.74
N PRO A 10 1.11 1.24 -11.45
CA PRO A 10 1.86 2.28 -12.14
C PRO A 10 2.57 3.17 -11.11
N LEU A 11 3.90 3.10 -11.06
CA LEU A 11 4.71 3.88 -10.11
C LEU A 11 4.97 5.30 -10.59
N GLY A 12 4.89 5.56 -11.90
CA GLY A 12 5.15 6.88 -12.49
C GLY A 12 4.30 8.01 -11.89
N PRO A 13 2.96 7.91 -11.92
CA PRO A 13 2.09 8.90 -11.31
C PRO A 13 2.31 9.07 -9.79
N GLN A 14 2.64 7.98 -9.10
CA GLN A 14 2.96 8.01 -7.67
C GLN A 14 4.29 8.75 -7.40
N LEU A 15 5.31 8.51 -8.22
CA LEU A 15 6.59 9.21 -8.19
C LEU A 15 6.41 10.71 -8.40
N LYS A 16 5.60 11.11 -9.39
CA LYS A 16 5.27 12.51 -9.64
C LYS A 16 4.65 13.18 -8.41
N ARG A 17 3.72 12.50 -7.74
CA ARG A 17 3.04 13.01 -6.54
C ARG A 17 3.99 13.15 -5.35
N TRP A 18 4.76 12.09 -5.06
CA TRP A 18 5.79 12.11 -4.02
C TRP A 18 6.75 13.28 -4.23
N ARG A 19 7.22 13.44 -5.47
CA ARG A 19 8.13 14.51 -5.86
C ARG A 19 7.53 15.89 -5.63
N ALA A 20 6.28 16.10 -6.02
CA ALA A 20 5.58 17.37 -5.83
C ALA A 20 5.40 17.72 -4.34
N LEU A 21 4.98 16.76 -3.52
CA LEU A 21 4.78 16.96 -2.08
C LEU A 21 6.07 17.24 -1.33
N ARG A 22 7.16 16.57 -1.72
CA ARG A 22 8.50 16.80 -1.14
C ARG A 22 9.28 17.94 -1.81
N ARG A 23 8.66 18.66 -2.74
CA ARG A 23 9.29 19.76 -3.52
C ARG A 23 10.59 19.35 -4.22
N VAL A 24 10.69 18.08 -4.59
CA VAL A 24 11.85 17.53 -5.31
C VAL A 24 11.73 17.91 -6.80
N LYS A 25 12.84 18.33 -7.42
CA LYS A 25 12.88 18.60 -8.87
C LYS A 25 13.10 17.29 -9.62
N GLN A 26 12.64 17.20 -10.88
CA GLN A 26 12.89 16.00 -11.69
C GLN A 26 14.39 15.73 -11.86
N SER A 27 15.22 16.76 -11.95
CA SER A 27 16.68 16.63 -12.00
C SER A 27 17.23 15.92 -10.77
N HIS A 28 16.79 16.30 -9.57
CA HIS A 28 17.23 15.66 -8.34
C HIS A 28 16.67 14.24 -8.19
N ALA A 29 15.42 14.00 -8.61
CA ALA A 29 14.93 12.62 -8.71
C ALA A 29 15.79 11.79 -9.66
N ALA A 30 16.22 12.35 -10.79
CA ALA A 30 17.08 11.65 -11.73
C ALA A 30 18.42 11.21 -11.09
N GLU A 31 19.02 12.08 -10.26
CA GLU A 31 20.20 11.74 -9.46
C GLU A 31 19.93 10.58 -8.49
N LEU A 32 18.80 10.57 -7.78
CA LEU A 32 18.43 9.49 -6.84
C LEU A 32 18.31 8.12 -7.53
N PHE A 33 17.87 8.12 -8.79
CA PHE A 33 17.71 6.91 -9.60
C PHE A 33 18.93 6.60 -10.47
N GLY A 34 19.92 7.49 -10.56
CA GLY A 34 21.06 7.34 -11.46
C GLY A 34 20.69 7.39 -12.95
N VAL A 35 19.63 8.11 -13.31
CA VAL A 35 19.11 8.20 -14.69
C VAL A 35 19.09 9.64 -15.21
N ALA A 36 18.76 9.84 -16.48
CA ALA A 36 18.53 11.16 -17.04
C ALA A 36 17.18 11.76 -16.59
N GLN A 37 17.10 13.09 -16.47
CA GLN A 37 15.83 13.78 -16.16
C GLN A 37 14.69 13.43 -17.14
N SER A 38 15.01 13.25 -18.43
CA SER A 38 14.04 12.85 -19.45
C SER A 38 13.44 11.45 -19.19
N THR A 39 14.19 10.56 -18.53
CA THR A 39 13.69 9.25 -18.09
C THR A 39 12.67 9.42 -16.96
N ILE A 40 12.95 10.25 -15.95
CA ILE A 40 11.98 10.60 -14.90
C ILE A 40 10.70 11.17 -15.52
N SER A 41 10.83 12.12 -16.45
CA SER A 41 9.67 12.72 -17.11
C SER A 41 8.82 11.69 -17.86
N ARG A 42 9.44 10.72 -18.55
CA ARG A 42 8.72 9.66 -19.25
C ARG A 42 8.06 8.67 -18.29
N TRP A 43 8.71 8.33 -17.18
CA TRP A 43 8.08 7.50 -16.13
C TRP A 43 6.86 8.18 -15.55
N GLU A 44 6.97 9.45 -15.15
CA GLU A 44 5.87 10.22 -14.56
C GLU A 44 4.66 10.37 -15.49
N ALA A 45 4.91 10.40 -16.80
CA ALA A 45 3.88 10.43 -17.83
C ALA A 45 3.34 9.05 -18.21
N GLY A 46 3.89 7.96 -17.67
CA GLY A 46 3.53 6.59 -18.01
C GLY A 46 3.98 6.14 -19.41
N ILE A 47 4.88 6.89 -20.05
CA ILE A 47 5.34 6.65 -21.44
C ILE A 47 6.42 5.56 -21.47
N GLN A 48 7.22 5.45 -20.42
CA GLN A 48 8.29 4.45 -20.31
C GLN A 48 8.10 3.63 -19.03
N GLN A 49 8.29 2.31 -19.14
CA GLN A 49 8.33 1.42 -17.98
C GLN A 49 9.71 1.46 -17.31
N MET A 50 9.72 1.36 -15.98
CA MET A 50 10.94 1.16 -15.20
C MET A 50 11.44 -0.28 -15.41
N SER A 51 12.76 -0.44 -15.53
CA SER A 51 13.41 -1.74 -15.38
C SER A 51 13.19 -2.29 -13.95
N PRO A 52 13.43 -3.60 -13.71
CA PRO A 52 13.23 -4.18 -12.39
C PRO A 52 13.98 -3.47 -11.24
N ASP A 53 15.23 -3.04 -11.47
CA ASP A 53 16.05 -2.39 -10.44
C ASP A 53 15.58 -0.95 -10.16
N GLU A 54 15.21 -0.21 -11.20
CA GLU A 54 14.61 1.12 -11.08
C GLU A 54 13.28 1.04 -10.35
N ARG A 55 12.48 0.01 -10.67
CA ARG A 55 11.21 -0.25 -10.01
C ARG A 55 11.40 -0.58 -8.52
N ALA A 56 12.34 -1.46 -8.18
CA ALA A 56 12.65 -1.78 -6.78
C ALA A 56 13.11 -0.54 -5.99
N THR A 57 13.84 0.36 -6.64
CA THR A 57 14.23 1.65 -6.04
C THR A 57 13.03 2.57 -5.84
N ALA A 58 12.14 2.68 -6.83
CA ALA A 58 10.90 3.44 -6.71
C ALA A 58 9.99 2.88 -5.61
N GLU A 59 9.86 1.56 -5.51
CA GLU A 59 9.05 0.91 -4.46
C GLU A 59 9.60 1.19 -3.06
N ARG A 60 10.92 1.16 -2.88
CA ARG A 60 11.53 1.55 -1.59
C ARG A 60 11.30 3.02 -1.25
N LEU A 61 11.34 3.90 -2.25
CA LEU A 61 11.16 5.35 -2.07
C LEU A 61 9.71 5.73 -1.78
N LEU A 62 8.76 5.04 -2.41
CA LEU A 62 7.33 5.35 -2.38
C LEU A 62 6.56 4.53 -1.33
N ALA A 63 7.18 3.50 -0.76
CA ALA A 63 6.56 2.71 0.29
C ALA A 63 6.23 3.58 1.52
N ALA A 64 4.96 3.53 1.93
CA ALA A 64 4.49 4.22 3.11
C ALA A 64 5.18 3.78 4.39
N ARG A 65 5.53 4.77 5.22
CA ARG A 65 6.19 4.62 6.53
C ARG A 65 5.57 5.60 7.51
N LEU A 66 5.43 5.18 8.77
CA LEU A 66 4.87 6.01 9.84
C LEU A 66 5.97 6.83 10.52
N ASP A 67 6.61 7.75 9.80
CA ASP A 67 7.82 8.43 10.29
C ASP A 67 7.50 9.77 11.00
N SER A 68 6.38 10.43 10.68
CA SER A 68 6.01 11.71 11.30
C SER A 68 5.16 11.56 12.58
N ALA A 69 5.08 12.62 13.39
CA ALA A 69 4.22 12.64 14.58
C ALA A 69 2.73 12.41 14.26
N GLY A 70 2.26 12.89 13.11
CA GLY A 70 0.89 12.68 12.63
C GLY A 70 0.63 11.22 12.27
N ASP A 71 1.57 10.59 11.57
CA ASP A 71 1.46 9.18 11.18
C ASP A 71 1.52 8.27 12.43
N GLN A 72 2.34 8.64 13.42
CA GLN A 72 2.40 7.95 14.71
C GLN A 72 1.11 8.14 15.52
N ALA A 73 0.44 9.29 15.43
CA ALA A 73 -0.86 9.50 16.04
C ALA A 73 -1.93 8.60 15.40
N LEU A 74 -1.94 8.50 14.05
CA LEU A 74 -2.79 7.55 13.33
C LEU A 74 -2.53 6.11 13.79
N ALA A 75 -1.26 5.70 13.92
CA ALA A 75 -0.89 4.38 14.42
C ALA A 75 -1.49 4.08 15.81
N ARG A 76 -1.41 5.05 16.73
CA ARG A 76 -1.98 4.93 18.08
C ARG A 76 -3.50 4.83 18.07
N LEU A 77 -4.18 5.60 17.20
CA LEU A 77 -5.64 5.51 17.06
C LEU A 77 -6.07 4.11 16.59
N ILE A 78 -5.36 3.54 15.61
CA ILE A 78 -5.62 2.17 15.14
C ILE A 78 -5.33 1.15 16.25
N ALA A 79 -4.20 1.28 16.94
CA ALA A 79 -3.81 0.38 18.03
C ALA A 79 -4.74 0.47 19.26
N GLY A 80 -5.46 1.57 19.43
CA GLY A 80 -6.48 1.74 20.46
C GLY A 80 -7.90 1.38 20.02
N SER A 81 -8.13 1.05 18.74
CA SER A 81 -9.46 0.75 18.21
C SER A 81 -9.96 -0.62 18.69
N ALA A 82 -11.23 -0.70 19.11
CA ALA A 82 -11.89 -1.97 19.39
C ALA A 82 -12.27 -2.73 18.11
N GLY A 83 -12.46 -2.03 16.99
CA GLY A 83 -12.84 -2.61 15.71
C GLY A 83 -11.71 -3.42 15.06
N ARG A 84 -12.07 -4.42 14.25
CA ARG A 84 -11.12 -5.27 13.52
C ARG A 84 -10.55 -4.52 12.33
N MET A 85 -9.46 -3.81 12.57
CA MET A 85 -8.80 -3.02 11.53
C MET A 85 -7.28 -3.09 11.57
N HIS A 86 -6.67 -2.83 10.43
CA HIS A 86 -5.23 -2.67 10.29
C HIS A 86 -4.90 -1.71 9.15
N LEU A 87 -3.71 -1.14 9.21
CA LEU A 87 -3.19 -0.22 8.21
C LEU A 87 -2.04 -0.90 7.47
N VAL A 88 -2.10 -0.88 6.15
CA VAL A 88 -1.03 -1.39 5.29
C VAL A 88 -0.48 -0.29 4.38
N CYS A 89 0.75 -0.45 3.92
CA CYS A 89 1.26 0.33 2.80
C CYS A 89 0.46 -0.02 1.54
N ASP A 90 -0.13 0.98 0.86
CA ASP A 90 -1.00 0.76 -0.31
C ASP A 90 -0.22 0.14 -1.49
N LEU A 91 1.09 0.39 -1.56
CA LEU A 91 1.96 -0.10 -2.62
C LEU A 91 2.52 -1.51 -2.36
N THR A 92 2.96 -1.79 -1.13
CA THR A 92 3.71 -3.03 -0.80
C THR A 92 2.93 -4.00 0.07
N HIS A 93 1.75 -3.59 0.52
CA HIS A 93 0.88 -4.30 1.48
C HIS A 93 1.58 -4.66 2.80
N ARG A 94 2.68 -3.98 3.13
CA ARG A 94 3.37 -4.12 4.42
C ARG A 94 2.48 -3.63 5.54
N LEU A 95 2.34 -4.44 6.60
CA LEU A 95 1.58 -4.06 7.78
C LEU A 95 2.28 -2.90 8.52
N LEU A 96 1.57 -1.79 8.71
CA LEU A 96 2.08 -0.58 9.35
C LEU A 96 1.56 -0.42 10.78
N ALA A 97 0.28 -0.72 11.01
CA ALA A 97 -0.37 -0.69 12.32
C ALA A 97 -1.53 -1.70 12.36
N CYS A 98 -1.92 -2.15 13.55
CA CYS A 98 -3.00 -3.12 13.72
C CYS A 98 -3.74 -2.89 15.03
N SER A 99 -5.07 -3.06 15.01
CA SER A 99 -5.90 -3.07 16.21
C SER A 99 -5.71 -4.38 17.01
N PRO A 100 -5.96 -4.39 18.33
CA PRO A 100 -5.83 -5.59 19.15
C PRO A 100 -6.79 -6.70 18.72
N SER A 101 -8.02 -6.36 18.35
CA SER A 101 -9.03 -7.35 17.91
C SER A 101 -8.64 -8.01 16.60
N ARG A 102 -8.05 -7.27 15.65
CA ARG A 102 -7.47 -7.84 14.43
C ARG A 102 -6.22 -8.65 14.72
N ALA A 103 -5.32 -8.16 15.57
CA ALA A 103 -4.09 -8.87 15.91
C ALA A 103 -4.35 -10.22 16.58
N ALA A 104 -5.42 -10.34 17.38
CA ALA A 104 -5.84 -11.60 17.99
C ALA A 104 -6.29 -12.68 16.99
N GLU A 105 -6.60 -12.30 15.74
CA GLU A 105 -6.93 -13.25 14.68
C GLU A 105 -5.67 -13.90 14.07
N PHE A 106 -4.51 -13.24 14.21
CA PHE A 106 -3.25 -13.75 13.68
C PHE A 106 -2.71 -14.88 14.57
N SER A 107 -2.07 -15.86 13.95
CA SER A 107 -1.43 -16.95 14.70
C SER A 107 0.02 -16.64 15.08
N GLN A 108 0.54 -15.47 14.68
CA GLN A 108 1.86 -14.97 15.08
C GLN A 108 1.71 -13.67 15.88
N PRO A 109 2.62 -13.41 16.84
CA PRO A 109 2.66 -12.13 17.53
C PRO A 109 2.75 -10.97 16.54
N LEU A 110 1.98 -9.90 16.79
CA LEU A 110 1.95 -8.72 15.93
C LEU A 110 3.35 -8.15 15.59
N PRO A 111 4.34 -8.08 16.52
CA PRO A 111 5.68 -7.61 16.20
C PRO A 111 6.40 -8.39 15.10
N MET A 112 6.06 -9.67 14.89
CA MET A 112 6.64 -10.48 13.80
C MET A 112 6.03 -10.16 12.43
N LEU A 113 4.82 -9.60 12.41
CA LEU A 113 4.09 -9.27 11.19
C LEU A 113 4.25 -7.81 10.78
N LEU A 114 4.53 -6.90 11.73
CA LEU A 114 4.82 -5.49 11.44
C LEU A 114 5.96 -5.35 10.43
N GLY A 115 5.77 -4.49 9.43
CA GLY A 115 6.71 -4.24 8.35
C GLY A 115 6.76 -5.35 7.27
N THR A 116 6.06 -6.46 7.46
CA THR A 116 6.00 -7.58 6.51
C THR A 116 4.80 -7.43 5.58
N SER A 117 4.99 -7.74 4.29
CA SER A 117 3.89 -7.75 3.31
C SER A 117 2.89 -8.87 3.61
N LEU A 118 1.62 -8.48 3.75
CA LEU A 118 0.50 -9.39 3.95
C LEU A 118 -0.06 -9.94 2.63
N TRP A 119 0.43 -9.45 1.47
CA TRP A 119 -0.10 -9.82 0.14
C TRP A 119 -0.12 -11.32 -0.11
N ARG A 120 0.88 -12.05 0.39
CA ARG A 120 0.97 -13.52 0.27
C ARG A 120 -0.21 -14.28 0.90
N TYR A 121 -1.00 -13.62 1.75
CA TYR A 121 -2.17 -14.17 2.42
C TYR A 121 -3.49 -13.72 1.80
N ALA A 122 -3.47 -12.91 0.74
CA ALA A 122 -4.68 -12.42 0.09
C ALA A 122 -5.58 -13.56 -0.39
N SER A 123 -6.89 -13.43 -0.13
CA SER A 123 -7.89 -14.33 -0.73
C SER A 123 -8.07 -14.00 -2.22
N PRO A 124 -8.65 -14.91 -3.03
CA PRO A 124 -8.94 -14.61 -4.44
C PRO A 124 -9.82 -13.36 -4.65
N GLU A 125 -10.73 -13.06 -3.72
CA GLU A 125 -11.57 -11.86 -3.74
C GLU A 125 -10.74 -10.59 -3.55
N ILE A 126 -9.79 -10.62 -2.61
CA ILE A 126 -8.86 -9.51 -2.38
C ILE A 126 -8.02 -9.25 -3.64
N VAL A 127 -7.49 -10.31 -4.26
CA VAL A 127 -6.71 -10.18 -5.50
C VAL A 127 -7.56 -9.60 -6.63
N ARG A 128 -8.81 -10.05 -6.77
CA ARG A 128 -9.74 -9.51 -7.77
C ARG A 128 -10.05 -8.04 -7.52
N MET A 129 -10.34 -7.65 -6.29
CA MET A 129 -10.62 -6.25 -5.95
C MET A 129 -9.39 -5.37 -6.21
N GLU A 130 -8.18 -5.81 -5.86
CA GLU A 130 -6.94 -5.09 -6.14
C GLU A 130 -6.81 -4.70 -7.63
N ALA A 131 -7.10 -5.66 -8.51
CA ALA A 131 -7.04 -5.45 -9.97
C ALA A 131 -8.09 -4.45 -10.49
N THR A 132 -9.12 -4.14 -9.69
CA THR A 132 -10.14 -3.14 -10.04
C THR A 132 -9.87 -1.75 -9.48
N LEU A 133 -8.85 -1.56 -8.63
CA LEU A 133 -8.60 -0.28 -7.98
C LEU A 133 -8.19 0.81 -8.98
N ASP A 134 -7.32 0.49 -9.93
CA ASP A 134 -6.89 1.40 -10.99
C ASP A 134 -8.07 1.97 -11.80
N PRO A 135 -8.96 1.14 -12.40
CA PRO A 135 -10.10 1.66 -13.14
C PRO A 135 -11.15 2.36 -12.25
N LEU A 136 -11.16 2.12 -10.94
CA LEU A 136 -11.98 2.88 -9.97
C LEU A 136 -11.36 4.24 -9.58
N GLY A 137 -10.19 4.59 -10.12
CA GLY A 137 -9.49 5.84 -9.82
C GLY A 137 -8.93 5.89 -8.41
N TRP A 138 -8.65 4.73 -7.80
CA TRP A 138 -8.12 4.61 -6.44
C TRP A 138 -6.84 5.45 -6.23
N HIS A 139 -5.98 5.49 -7.25
CA HIS A 139 -4.72 6.22 -7.20
C HIS A 139 -4.83 7.68 -7.68
N ASP A 140 -5.94 8.08 -8.31
CA ASP A 140 -6.05 9.37 -9.01
C ASP A 140 -6.17 10.56 -8.05
N ARG A 141 -6.82 10.35 -6.90
CA ARG A 141 -7.10 11.40 -5.91
C ARG A 141 -6.44 11.08 -4.57
N ALA A 142 -6.26 12.11 -3.73
CA ALA A 142 -5.73 11.94 -2.38
C ALA A 142 -6.70 11.19 -1.44
N GLY A 143 -8.00 11.20 -1.73
CA GLY A 143 -9.03 10.48 -0.97
C GLY A 143 -10.13 9.99 -1.91
N PRO A 144 -9.93 8.88 -2.64
CA PRO A 144 -11.03 8.22 -3.35
C PRO A 144 -12.10 7.75 -2.35
N PRO A 145 -13.34 7.50 -2.79
CA PRO A 145 -14.33 6.81 -1.98
C PRO A 145 -13.78 5.48 -1.45
N SER A 146 -14.21 5.08 -0.25
CA SER A 146 -13.91 3.75 0.27
C SER A 146 -14.55 2.69 -0.61
N VAL A 147 -13.87 1.56 -0.79
CA VAL A 147 -14.42 0.40 -1.50
C VAL A 147 -14.83 -0.67 -0.48
N GLU A 148 -16.03 -1.20 -0.64
CA GLU A 148 -16.57 -2.28 0.19
C GLU A 148 -16.84 -3.50 -0.66
N PHE A 149 -16.44 -4.68 -0.18
CA PHE A 149 -16.60 -5.93 -0.89
C PHE A 149 -16.55 -7.14 0.04
N ALA A 150 -17.15 -8.24 -0.40
CA ALA A 150 -17.07 -9.50 0.31
C ALA A 150 -15.68 -10.15 0.11
N THR A 151 -15.07 -10.61 1.20
CA THR A 151 -13.87 -11.45 1.18
C THR A 151 -14.25 -12.90 1.40
N GLY A 152 -13.62 -13.83 0.67
CA GLY A 152 -13.68 -15.25 0.96
C GLY A 152 -12.65 -15.66 2.03
N ALA A 153 -12.63 -16.95 2.36
CA ALA A 153 -11.61 -17.49 3.25
C ALA A 153 -10.28 -17.71 2.52
N ASN A 154 -9.16 -17.64 3.24
CA ASN A 154 -7.88 -18.17 2.77
C ASN A 154 -7.53 -19.48 3.48
N ALA A 155 -6.49 -20.18 3.00
CA ALA A 155 -5.97 -21.39 3.63
C ALA A 155 -4.79 -21.12 4.59
N SER A 156 -4.51 -19.84 4.91
CA SER A 156 -3.33 -19.47 5.69
C SER A 156 -3.57 -19.74 7.17
N ARG A 157 -2.62 -20.45 7.79
CA ARG A 157 -2.57 -20.61 9.25
C ARG A 157 -1.85 -19.47 9.96
N VAL A 158 -1.22 -18.53 9.25
CA VAL A 158 -0.43 -17.45 9.86
C VAL A 158 -1.28 -16.19 10.00
N VAL A 159 -1.90 -15.80 8.89
CA VAL A 159 -2.83 -14.66 8.79
C VAL A 159 -4.12 -15.22 8.18
N PRO A 160 -4.98 -15.84 9.00
CA PRO A 160 -6.23 -16.39 8.50
C PRO A 160 -7.15 -15.27 8.04
N ILE A 161 -7.80 -15.48 6.90
CA ILE A 161 -8.90 -14.64 6.42
C ILE A 161 -10.15 -15.50 6.43
N ARG A 162 -11.20 -15.00 7.07
CA ARG A 162 -12.53 -15.64 7.09
C ARG A 162 -13.46 -14.91 6.13
N GLY A 163 -14.54 -15.57 5.72
CA GLY A 163 -15.60 -14.94 4.96
C GLY A 163 -16.18 -13.74 5.72
N SER A 164 -16.14 -12.53 5.14
CA SER A 164 -16.60 -11.30 5.79
C SER A 164 -16.85 -10.19 4.76
N THR A 165 -17.35 -9.04 5.22
CA THR A 165 -17.31 -7.80 4.43
C THR A 165 -16.09 -6.99 4.83
N CYS A 166 -15.36 -6.50 3.84
CA CYS A 166 -14.16 -5.70 4.01
C CYS A 166 -14.40 -4.29 3.46
N ARG A 167 -13.94 -3.27 4.18
CA ARG A 167 -13.81 -1.90 3.66
C ARG A 167 -12.34 -1.54 3.52
N TRP A 168 -11.98 -0.99 2.37
CA TRP A 168 -10.70 -0.32 2.16
C TRP A 168 -10.90 1.18 2.04
N THR A 169 -10.13 1.91 2.83
CA THR A 169 -10.06 3.37 2.79
C THR A 169 -8.62 3.79 2.52
N ARG A 170 -8.39 4.51 1.44
CA ARG A 170 -7.06 5.04 1.12
C ARG A 170 -6.77 6.26 1.99
N MET A 171 -5.55 6.34 2.51
CA MET A 171 -5.10 7.44 3.36
C MET A 171 -3.76 7.96 2.86
N MET A 172 -3.60 9.27 2.77
CA MET A 172 -2.29 9.88 2.51
C MET A 172 -1.58 10.12 3.85
N LEU A 173 -0.35 9.63 3.96
CA LEU A 173 0.51 9.95 5.08
C LEU A 173 1.15 11.32 4.91
N SER A 174 1.76 11.83 5.97
CA SER A 174 2.29 13.19 6.04
C SER A 174 3.39 13.46 5.00
N ASP A 175 4.08 12.42 4.54
CA ASP A 175 5.12 12.50 3.53
C ASP A 175 4.63 12.31 2.09
N GLY A 176 3.32 12.14 1.91
CA GLY A 176 2.68 11.94 0.62
C GLY A 176 2.66 10.51 0.10
N SER A 177 3.17 9.54 0.86
CA SER A 177 2.97 8.12 0.58
C SER A 177 1.53 7.71 0.90
N ALA A 178 1.07 6.62 0.26
CA ALA A 178 -0.28 6.12 0.45
C ALA A 178 -0.30 4.88 1.36
N ALA A 179 -1.14 4.93 2.38
CA ALA A 179 -1.53 3.80 3.19
C ALA A 179 -2.98 3.41 2.90
N ARG A 180 -3.34 2.20 3.27
CA ARG A 180 -4.69 1.66 3.14
C ARG A 180 -5.15 1.15 4.49
N LEU A 181 -6.22 1.74 5.00
CA LEU A 181 -6.94 1.23 6.15
C LEU A 181 -7.85 0.09 5.67
N VAL A 182 -7.74 -1.04 6.33
CA VAL A 182 -8.50 -2.25 6.04
C VAL A 182 -9.34 -2.59 7.26
N GLU A 183 -10.65 -2.60 7.09
CA GLU A 183 -11.63 -2.86 8.14
C GLU A 183 -12.44 -4.11 7.80
N THR A 184 -12.66 -4.96 8.81
CA THR A 184 -13.67 -6.02 8.73
C THR A 184 -14.96 -5.51 9.37
N LEU A 185 -16.04 -5.49 8.59
CA LEU A 185 -17.37 -5.02 9.00
C LEU A 185 -18.20 -6.11 9.69
#